data_AF-A0A8R2M9K8-F1
#
_entry.id   AF-A0A8R2M9K8-F1
#
_cell.length_a   1.000
_cell.length_b   1.000
_cell.length_c   1.000
_cell.angle_alpha   90.00
_cell.angle_beta   90.00
_cell.angle_gamma   90.00
#
_symmetry.space_group_name_H-M   'P 1'
#
loop_
_entity.id
_entity.type
_entity.pdbx_description
1 polymer ?
#
loop_
_entity_poly.entity_id
_entity_poly.type
_entity_poly.pdbx_seq_one_letter_code
_entity_poly.pdbx_strand_id
1 'polypeptide(L)'
;MTVDATATSVSGVNIKSSQNRLLIKNGRIVNDDGIEEADVYIEDGIIKQVGRNLIIPGGTRTIDAAGKLVMPGGIDPHTHFELEMMGAKTADDFYKGTRAAVAGGTTTIIDFVLPEKGQSLLEAYANWREKADNKVCCDYGLHVGVTWWSPAVQKEMKQLVSEQYGVNSFKMFMAYRNTWMLDDYDLYCAIETCAELKALPQVHAENGHIIARNTEKLLAAGVTRPEGHQLSRDEEVESEAVNRACVIANQANSPLYIVHMMSKSAVRALQLARNKQKQPVYGETLAATVGTDGTHYRNSCFRHAAAHVLSPPLRPDPSTPQAMVEALAE
;
A
#
# COMPACT_ATOMS: atom_id res chain seq x y z
N MET A 1 43.76 -61.26 -18.38
CA MET A 1 42.33 -61.53 -18.65
C MET A 1 41.56 -60.58 -17.74
N THR A 2 41.13 -59.41 -18.21
CA THR A 2 39.79 -59.16 -18.84
C THR A 2 38.69 -59.83 -18.02
N VAL A 3 37.66 -59.14 -17.51
CA VAL A 3 36.74 -58.26 -18.26
C VAL A 3 36.09 -57.21 -17.34
N ASP A 4 35.76 -56.10 -18.00
CA ASP A 4 34.87 -54.99 -17.65
C ASP A 4 33.49 -55.37 -17.10
N ALA A 5 32.89 -54.48 -16.32
CA ALA A 5 31.44 -54.40 -16.12
C ALA A 5 31.00 -52.93 -15.94
N THR A 6 31.01 -52.22 -17.07
CA THR A 6 30.08 -51.14 -17.47
C THR A 6 29.09 -50.64 -16.41
N ALA A 7 29.40 -49.48 -15.83
CA ALA A 7 28.41 -48.62 -15.19
C ALA A 7 27.58 -47.93 -16.29
N THR A 8 26.39 -48.45 -16.56
CA THR A 8 25.37 -47.77 -17.36
C THR A 8 24.93 -46.48 -16.70
N SER A 9 25.16 -45.38 -17.41
CA SER A 9 24.60 -44.07 -17.13
C SER A 9 23.08 -44.12 -17.24
N VAL A 10 22.39 -43.83 -16.13
CA VAL A 10 21.01 -43.37 -16.17
C VAL A 10 21.04 -41.92 -15.72
N SER A 11 20.85 -41.03 -16.68
CA SER A 11 20.71 -39.59 -16.50
C SER A 11 19.54 -39.33 -15.54
N GLY A 12 19.87 -39.12 -14.27
CA GLY A 12 18.92 -38.60 -13.30
C GLY A 12 18.55 -37.19 -13.70
N VAL A 13 17.40 -37.04 -14.37
CA VAL A 13 16.74 -35.74 -14.46
C VAL A 13 16.53 -35.27 -13.03
N ASN A 14 17.22 -34.20 -12.65
CA ASN A 14 17.18 -33.67 -11.30
C ASN A 14 15.78 -33.08 -11.07
N ILE A 15 14.85 -33.86 -10.51
CA ILE A 15 13.42 -33.55 -10.38
C ILE A 15 13.17 -32.26 -9.56
N LYS A 16 14.12 -31.88 -8.68
CA LYS A 16 14.07 -30.59 -7.96
C LYS A 16 14.28 -29.38 -8.89
N SER A 17 15.08 -29.53 -9.95
CA SER A 17 15.34 -28.46 -10.93
C SER A 17 14.17 -28.22 -11.89
N SER A 18 13.36 -29.25 -12.19
CA SER A 18 12.19 -29.09 -13.06
C SER A 18 11.00 -28.40 -12.39
N GLN A 19 10.91 -28.42 -11.05
CA GLN A 19 9.83 -27.75 -10.31
C GLN A 19 9.93 -26.22 -10.33
N ASN A 20 11.12 -25.68 -10.56
CA ASN A 20 11.38 -24.23 -10.61
C ASN A 20 11.37 -23.64 -12.03
N ARG A 21 11.01 -24.43 -13.04
CA ARG A 21 10.93 -23.99 -14.44
C ARG A 21 9.49 -23.90 -14.89
N LEU A 22 9.09 -22.73 -15.36
CA LEU A 22 7.75 -22.44 -15.85
C LEU A 22 7.83 -21.77 -17.22
N LEU A 23 7.03 -22.26 -18.17
CA LEU A 23 6.73 -21.59 -19.43
C LEU A 23 5.26 -21.17 -19.40
N ILE A 24 4.99 -19.88 -19.56
CA ILE A 24 3.65 -19.35 -19.84
C ILE A 24 3.58 -19.14 -21.35
N LYS A 25 2.67 -19.85 -22.03
CA LYS A 25 2.62 -19.92 -23.48
C LYS A 25 1.33 -19.34 -24.06
N ASN A 26 1.39 -18.79 -25.27
CA ASN A 26 0.23 -18.32 -26.06
C ASN A 26 -0.55 -17.15 -25.42
N GLY A 27 0.09 -16.42 -24.51
CA GLY A 27 -0.51 -15.27 -23.83
C GLY A 27 -0.31 -13.95 -24.57
N ARG A 28 -1.04 -12.92 -24.15
CA ARG A 28 -0.72 -11.51 -24.46
C ARG A 28 -0.05 -10.90 -23.24
N ILE A 29 1.22 -10.56 -23.35
CA ILE A 29 1.96 -9.85 -22.31
C ILE A 29 1.47 -8.40 -22.32
N VAL A 30 1.16 -7.89 -21.14
CA VAL A 30 0.70 -6.51 -20.93
C VAL A 30 1.59 -5.87 -19.87
N ASN A 31 2.31 -4.85 -20.29
CA ASN A 31 3.04 -3.93 -19.42
C ASN A 31 2.36 -2.55 -19.48
N ASP A 32 2.85 -1.59 -18.70
CA ASP A 32 2.37 -0.21 -18.71
C ASP A 32 2.71 0.53 -20.01
N ASP A 33 3.73 0.08 -20.74
CA ASP A 33 4.21 0.67 -21.99
C ASP A 33 3.63 0.03 -23.26
N GLY A 34 3.00 -1.16 -23.18
CA GLY A 34 2.46 -1.83 -24.35
C GLY A 34 1.94 -3.25 -24.15
N ILE A 35 1.45 -3.81 -25.26
CA ILE A 35 0.89 -5.16 -25.34
C ILE A 35 1.57 -5.92 -26.48
N GLU A 36 2.05 -7.12 -26.21
CA GLU A 36 2.62 -8.01 -27.23
C GLU A 36 2.21 -9.48 -27.04
N GLU A 37 2.16 -10.24 -28.13
CA GLU A 37 1.98 -11.70 -28.07
C GLU A 37 3.36 -12.38 -28.00
N ALA A 38 3.66 -12.96 -26.85
CA ALA A 38 4.91 -13.64 -26.57
C ALA A 38 4.72 -14.68 -25.45
N ASP A 39 5.64 -15.64 -25.39
CA ASP A 39 5.76 -16.59 -24.30
C ASP A 39 6.73 -16.06 -23.23
N VAL A 40 6.54 -16.47 -21.98
CA VAL A 40 7.40 -16.09 -20.84
C VAL A 40 8.02 -17.32 -20.22
N TYR A 41 9.35 -17.39 -20.22
CA TYR A 41 10.11 -18.45 -19.55
C TYR A 41 10.68 -17.95 -18.22
N ILE A 42 10.38 -18.67 -17.15
CA ILE A 42 10.77 -18.39 -15.78
C ILE A 42 11.60 -19.57 -15.25
N GLU A 43 12.73 -19.26 -14.62
CA GLU A 43 13.59 -20.24 -13.95
C GLU A 43 14.10 -19.64 -12.64
N ASP A 44 13.94 -20.40 -11.55
CA ASP A 44 14.37 -20.03 -10.19
C ASP A 44 13.81 -18.67 -9.75
N GLY A 45 12.52 -18.44 -10.01
CA GLY A 45 11.80 -17.24 -9.61
C GLY A 45 12.05 -16.01 -10.48
N ILE A 46 12.87 -16.11 -11.54
CA ILE A 46 13.25 -14.99 -12.40
C ILE A 46 12.79 -15.23 -13.84
N ILE A 47 12.24 -14.19 -14.48
CA ILE A 47 11.97 -14.20 -15.93
C ILE A 47 13.32 -14.23 -16.67
N LYS A 48 13.57 -15.31 -17.40
CA LYS A 48 14.82 -15.51 -18.17
C LYS A 48 14.70 -15.09 -19.61
N GLN A 49 13.54 -15.31 -20.23
CA GLN A 49 13.29 -14.98 -21.63
C GLN A 49 11.83 -14.57 -21.83
N VAL A 50 11.63 -13.61 -22.73
CA VAL A 50 10.34 -13.20 -23.27
C VAL A 50 10.46 -13.21 -24.79
N GLY A 51 9.51 -13.84 -25.47
CA GLY A 51 9.51 -13.86 -26.93
C GLY A 51 8.71 -15.01 -27.52
N ARG A 52 8.72 -15.12 -28.84
CA ARG A 52 8.01 -16.18 -29.58
C ARG A 52 8.93 -17.36 -29.86
N ASN A 53 8.37 -18.57 -29.87
CA ASN A 53 9.09 -19.80 -30.23
C ASN A 53 10.34 -20.05 -29.37
N LEU A 54 10.24 -19.84 -28.06
CA LEU A 54 11.36 -19.98 -27.14
C LEU A 54 11.92 -21.41 -27.14
N ILE A 55 13.26 -21.52 -27.14
CA ILE A 55 13.97 -22.78 -26.96
C ILE A 55 14.24 -22.94 -25.47
N ILE A 56 13.46 -23.81 -24.81
CA ILE A 56 13.52 -24.01 -23.37
C ILE A 56 14.03 -25.41 -22.99
N PRO A 57 14.65 -25.56 -21.80
CA PRO A 57 15.06 -26.87 -21.30
C PRO A 57 13.87 -27.84 -21.17
N GLY A 58 14.14 -29.14 -21.38
CA GLY A 58 13.17 -30.21 -21.12
C GLY A 58 12.76 -30.28 -19.64
N GLY A 59 11.56 -30.82 -19.38
CA GLY A 59 11.00 -30.93 -18.04
C GLY A 59 10.38 -29.63 -17.49
N THR A 60 10.29 -28.57 -18.29
CA THR A 60 9.64 -27.31 -17.92
C THR A 60 8.13 -27.46 -17.84
N ARG A 61 7.54 -27.04 -16.71
CA ARG A 61 6.08 -27.00 -16.56
C ARG A 61 5.52 -25.93 -17.50
N THR A 62 4.45 -26.24 -18.23
CA THR A 62 3.80 -25.28 -19.14
C THR A 62 2.43 -24.88 -18.61
N ILE A 63 2.12 -23.58 -18.66
CA ILE A 63 0.79 -23.01 -18.48
C ILE A 63 0.35 -22.44 -19.83
N ASP A 64 -0.80 -22.88 -20.33
CA ASP A 64 -1.40 -22.33 -21.53
C ASP A 64 -2.24 -21.08 -21.18
N ALA A 65 -1.83 -19.93 -21.70
CA ALA A 65 -2.45 -18.63 -21.51
C ALA A 65 -3.21 -18.15 -22.77
N ALA A 66 -3.58 -19.07 -23.67
CA ALA A 66 -4.39 -18.75 -24.85
C ALA A 66 -5.66 -17.93 -24.48
N GLY A 67 -5.80 -16.76 -25.11
CA GLY A 67 -6.90 -15.82 -24.86
C GLY A 67 -6.84 -15.11 -23.50
N LYS A 68 -5.74 -15.25 -22.75
CA LYS A 68 -5.50 -14.59 -21.46
C LYS A 68 -4.49 -13.45 -21.60
N LEU A 69 -4.47 -12.59 -20.59
CA LEU A 69 -3.43 -11.58 -20.40
C LEU A 69 -2.39 -12.13 -19.42
N VAL A 70 -1.13 -11.84 -19.67
CA VAL A 70 0.00 -12.10 -18.78
C VAL A 70 0.52 -10.75 -18.31
N MET A 71 0.28 -10.42 -17.06
CA MET A 71 0.59 -9.11 -16.47
C MET A 71 1.57 -9.29 -15.31
N PRO A 72 2.36 -8.26 -14.97
CA PRO A 72 2.98 -8.18 -13.65
C PRO A 72 1.92 -8.41 -12.56
N GLY A 73 2.29 -9.14 -11.51
CA GLY A 73 1.41 -9.27 -10.36
C GLY A 73 1.17 -7.92 -9.69
N GLY A 74 -0.02 -7.73 -9.14
CA GLY A 74 -0.38 -6.47 -8.49
C GLY A 74 0.53 -6.18 -7.29
N ILE A 75 0.77 -4.89 -7.03
CA ILE A 75 1.43 -4.40 -5.83
C ILE A 75 0.40 -3.59 -5.05
N ASP A 76 0.08 -4.03 -3.85
CA ASP A 76 -0.79 -3.29 -2.93
C ASP A 76 0.08 -2.50 -1.93
N PRO A 77 0.24 -1.18 -2.11
CA PRO A 77 1.10 -0.38 -1.26
C PRO A 77 0.45 -0.01 0.09
N HIS A 78 -0.79 -0.47 0.37
CA HIS A 78 -1.53 0.00 1.53
C HIS A 78 -2.28 -1.11 2.28
N THR A 79 -1.53 -1.92 3.01
CA THR A 79 -2.08 -2.98 3.85
C THR A 79 -1.92 -2.72 5.35
N HIS A 80 -2.78 -3.33 6.16
CA HIS A 80 -2.78 -3.25 7.63
C HIS A 80 -3.08 -4.63 8.26
N PHE A 81 -2.20 -5.60 8.04
CA PHE A 81 -2.34 -6.95 8.60
C PHE A 81 -1.85 -7.02 10.05
N GLU A 82 -2.61 -7.72 10.89
CA GLU A 82 -2.35 -7.82 12.33
C GLU A 82 -2.20 -6.48 13.08
N LEU A 83 -2.74 -5.39 12.53
CA LEU A 83 -2.76 -4.08 13.18
C LEU A 83 -3.72 -4.11 14.38
N GLU A 84 -3.21 -3.66 15.52
CA GLU A 84 -4.00 -3.44 16.73
C GLU A 84 -4.34 -1.95 16.82
N MET A 85 -5.63 -1.62 16.75
CA MET A 85 -6.12 -0.25 16.78
C MET A 85 -7.49 -0.18 17.45
N MET A 86 -7.71 0.85 18.27
CA MET A 86 -9.01 1.12 18.93
C MET A 86 -9.56 -0.08 19.72
N GLY A 87 -8.69 -0.88 20.35
CA GLY A 87 -9.07 -2.03 21.17
C GLY A 87 -9.45 -3.29 20.38
N ALA A 88 -9.21 -3.31 19.07
CA ALA A 88 -9.41 -4.47 18.20
C ALA A 88 -8.15 -4.77 17.38
N LYS A 89 -8.06 -6.00 16.88
CA LYS A 89 -7.04 -6.43 15.92
C LYS A 89 -7.69 -6.70 14.57
N THR A 90 -7.03 -6.35 13.47
CA THR A 90 -7.52 -6.69 12.14
C THR A 90 -7.68 -8.21 11.99
N ALA A 91 -8.75 -8.63 11.31
CA ALA A 91 -9.13 -10.05 11.24
C ALA A 91 -8.22 -10.85 10.29
N ASP A 92 -7.71 -10.19 9.26
CA ASP A 92 -6.69 -10.73 8.36
C ASP A 92 -5.31 -10.50 8.96
N ASP A 93 -4.64 -11.61 9.24
CA ASP A 93 -3.22 -11.63 9.56
C ASP A 93 -2.36 -11.68 8.30
N PHE A 94 -1.04 -11.64 8.43
CA PHE A 94 -0.13 -11.68 7.28
C PHE A 94 -0.35 -12.94 6.41
N TYR A 95 -0.73 -14.07 6.99
CA TYR A 95 -0.97 -15.31 6.23
C TYR A 95 -2.28 -15.24 5.44
N LYS A 96 -3.40 -14.92 6.11
CA LYS A 96 -4.72 -14.82 5.47
C LYS A 96 -4.75 -13.69 4.45
N GLY A 97 -4.18 -12.54 4.80
CA GLY A 97 -4.11 -11.35 3.97
C GLY A 97 -3.32 -11.57 2.69
N THR A 98 -2.08 -12.06 2.79
CA THR A 98 -1.28 -12.35 1.58
C THR A 98 -1.84 -13.49 0.75
N ARG A 99 -2.49 -14.48 1.39
CA ARG A 99 -3.22 -15.53 0.64
C ARG A 99 -4.40 -14.96 -0.14
N ALA A 100 -5.13 -14.00 0.43
CA ALA A 100 -6.19 -13.29 -0.28
C ALA A 100 -5.62 -12.42 -1.42
N ALA A 101 -4.49 -11.74 -1.20
CA ALA A 101 -3.80 -10.95 -2.21
C ALA A 101 -3.45 -11.80 -3.45
N VAL A 102 -2.76 -12.93 -3.27
CA VAL A 102 -2.38 -13.80 -4.41
C VAL A 102 -3.60 -14.43 -5.10
N ALA A 103 -4.66 -14.74 -4.35
CA ALA A 103 -5.92 -15.21 -4.94
C ALA A 103 -6.60 -14.14 -5.80
N GLY A 104 -6.39 -12.86 -5.48
CA GLY A 104 -6.85 -11.70 -6.23
C GLY A 104 -5.90 -11.24 -7.34
N GLY A 105 -4.71 -11.83 -7.48
CA GLY A 105 -3.70 -11.46 -8.48
C GLY A 105 -2.66 -10.43 -8.00
N THR A 106 -2.66 -10.06 -6.72
CA THR A 106 -1.63 -9.22 -6.09
C THR A 106 -0.50 -10.10 -5.54
N THR A 107 0.74 -9.83 -5.93
CA THR A 107 1.92 -10.63 -5.56
C THR A 107 2.90 -9.91 -4.63
N THR A 108 2.64 -8.65 -4.32
CA THR A 108 3.44 -7.90 -3.34
C THR A 108 2.54 -6.99 -2.52
N ILE A 109 2.79 -6.94 -1.22
CA ILE A 109 2.12 -6.00 -0.31
C ILE A 109 3.14 -5.07 0.35
N ILE A 110 2.73 -3.86 0.71
CA ILE A 110 3.50 -3.00 1.60
C ILE A 110 2.62 -2.67 2.80
N ASP A 111 3.07 -3.05 3.99
CA ASP A 111 2.32 -2.91 5.24
C ASP A 111 2.87 -1.76 6.09
N PHE A 112 2.05 -1.20 6.98
CA PHE A 112 2.44 -0.07 7.82
C PHE A 112 2.84 -0.52 9.23
N VAL A 113 4.10 -0.28 9.58
CA VAL A 113 4.57 -0.33 10.96
C VAL A 113 4.11 0.94 11.68
N LEU A 114 3.22 0.83 12.66
CA LEU A 114 2.69 1.98 13.40
C LEU A 114 3.13 1.94 14.87
N PRO A 115 4.22 2.64 15.25
CA PRO A 115 4.68 2.69 16.63
C PRO A 115 3.74 3.50 17.53
N GLU A 116 3.67 3.11 18.79
CA GLU A 116 3.06 3.95 19.82
C GLU A 116 3.88 5.22 20.06
N LYS A 117 3.22 6.28 20.57
CA LYS A 117 3.92 7.53 20.89
C LYS A 117 5.00 7.29 21.95
N GLY A 118 6.25 7.58 21.57
CA GLY A 118 7.43 7.37 22.42
C GLY A 118 8.12 6.01 22.24
N GLN A 119 7.55 5.09 21.47
CA GLN A 119 8.19 3.82 21.10
C GLN A 119 9.29 4.06 20.05
N SER A 120 10.36 3.27 20.12
CA SER A 120 11.39 3.20 19.07
C SER A 120 10.80 2.71 17.75
N LEU A 121 11.16 3.39 16.65
CA LEU A 121 10.78 2.96 15.31
C LEU A 121 11.42 1.63 14.93
N LEU A 122 12.66 1.38 15.39
CA LEU A 122 13.40 0.15 15.11
C LEU A 122 12.79 -1.05 15.83
N GLU A 123 12.38 -0.87 17.08
CA GLU A 123 11.67 -1.92 17.85
C GLU A 123 10.33 -2.26 17.19
N ALA A 124 9.56 -1.25 16.79
CA ALA A 124 8.29 -1.45 16.09
C ALA A 124 8.49 -2.19 14.75
N TYR A 125 9.52 -1.81 13.97
CA TYR A 125 9.88 -2.48 12.72
C TYR A 125 10.24 -3.95 12.96
N ALA A 126 11.09 -4.25 13.96
CA ALA A 126 11.49 -5.61 14.28
C ALA A 126 10.30 -6.48 14.68
N ASN A 127 9.37 -5.94 15.47
CA ASN A 127 8.12 -6.62 15.83
C ASN A 127 7.26 -6.94 14.59
N TRP A 128 7.16 -6.01 13.63
CA TRP A 128 6.42 -6.26 12.38
C TRP A 128 7.06 -7.35 11.53
N ARG A 129 8.40 -7.34 11.41
CA ARG A 129 9.15 -8.39 10.73
C ARG A 129 8.94 -9.76 11.38
N GLU A 130 8.94 -9.83 12.71
CA GLU A 130 8.66 -11.07 13.44
C GLU A 130 7.25 -11.61 13.17
N LYS A 131 6.25 -10.72 13.09
CA LYS A 131 4.87 -11.10 12.75
C LYS A 131 4.74 -11.62 11.31
N ALA A 132 5.49 -11.04 10.36
CA ALA A 132 5.31 -11.26 8.93
C ALA A 132 6.20 -12.37 8.34
N ASP A 133 7.49 -12.43 8.66
CA ASP A 133 8.52 -13.21 7.95
C ASP A 133 8.17 -14.70 7.80
N ASN A 134 7.48 -15.29 8.78
CA ASN A 134 7.11 -16.70 8.79
C ASN A 134 5.66 -16.98 8.35
N LYS A 135 4.92 -15.96 7.90
CA LYS A 135 3.48 -16.05 7.58
C LYS A 135 3.13 -15.64 6.15
N VAL A 136 3.87 -14.71 5.56
CA VAL A 136 3.55 -14.17 4.23
C VAL A 136 3.57 -15.26 3.14
N CYS A 137 2.61 -15.19 2.23
CA CYS A 137 2.46 -16.08 1.07
C CYS A 137 3.00 -15.47 -0.24
N CYS A 138 3.42 -14.21 -0.20
CA CYS A 138 4.00 -13.46 -1.31
C CYS A 138 5.03 -12.46 -0.77
N ASP A 139 5.75 -11.78 -1.67
CA ASP A 139 6.75 -10.78 -1.26
C ASP A 139 6.09 -9.60 -0.53
N TYR A 140 6.86 -8.93 0.33
CA TYR A 140 6.36 -7.77 1.05
C TYR A 140 7.43 -6.73 1.35
N GLY A 141 6.99 -5.49 1.57
CA GLY A 141 7.78 -4.39 2.11
C GLY A 141 7.10 -3.75 3.32
N LEU A 142 7.75 -2.76 3.94
CA LEU A 142 7.22 -2.04 5.09
C LEU A 142 7.42 -0.53 4.96
N HIS A 143 6.33 0.21 5.16
CA HIS A 143 6.35 1.63 5.50
C HIS A 143 6.50 1.78 7.02
N VAL A 144 7.17 2.82 7.50
CA VAL A 144 7.29 3.08 8.95
C VAL A 144 6.61 4.39 9.34
N GLY A 145 5.69 4.30 10.30
CA GLY A 145 4.97 5.44 10.85
C GLY A 145 5.86 6.33 11.70
N VAL A 146 5.83 7.63 11.43
CA VAL A 146 6.36 8.68 12.30
C VAL A 146 5.17 9.28 13.07
N THR A 147 4.84 8.65 14.19
CA THR A 147 3.65 8.97 15.02
C THR A 147 3.93 9.97 16.14
N TRP A 148 5.20 10.35 16.30
CA TRP A 148 5.71 11.37 17.21
C TRP A 148 7.05 11.88 16.68
N TRP A 149 7.50 13.04 17.17
CA TRP A 149 8.76 13.63 16.71
C TRP A 149 9.75 13.89 17.85
N SER A 150 11.01 13.59 17.59
CA SER A 150 12.17 13.97 18.42
C SER A 150 13.48 13.76 17.65
N PRO A 151 14.62 14.28 18.12
CA PRO A 151 15.93 13.95 17.53
C PRO A 151 16.26 12.45 17.52
N ALA A 152 15.68 11.66 18.44
CA ALA A 152 15.85 10.21 18.45
C ALA A 152 15.12 9.55 17.26
N VAL A 153 13.90 10.00 16.95
CA VAL A 153 13.12 9.57 15.78
C VAL A 153 13.89 9.86 14.49
N GLN A 154 14.44 11.07 14.36
CA GLN A 154 15.26 11.44 13.19
C GLN A 154 16.47 10.50 13.01
N LYS A 155 17.13 10.11 14.11
CA LYS A 155 18.25 9.17 14.08
C LYS A 155 17.80 7.76 13.65
N GLU A 156 16.66 7.29 14.13
CA GLU A 156 16.15 5.97 13.77
C GLU A 156 15.67 5.92 12.32
N MET A 157 15.07 6.99 11.80
CA MET A 157 14.78 7.12 10.37
C MET A 157 16.04 6.95 9.52
N LYS A 158 17.17 7.57 9.93
CA LYS A 158 18.48 7.40 9.25
C LYS A 158 18.97 5.95 9.24
N GLN A 159 18.66 5.18 10.28
CA GLN A 159 19.03 3.77 10.37
C GLN A 159 18.12 2.91 9.49
N LEU A 160 16.81 3.18 9.49
CA LEU A 160 15.80 2.44 8.72
C LEU A 160 16.02 2.54 7.20
N VAL A 161 16.59 3.63 6.70
CA VAL A 161 16.93 3.78 5.27
C VAL A 161 18.19 3.03 4.82
N SER A 162 18.96 2.48 5.76
CA SER A 162 20.14 1.68 5.40
C SER A 162 19.74 0.35 4.73
N GLU A 163 20.68 -0.23 3.97
CA GLU A 163 20.50 -1.53 3.30
C GLU A 163 20.09 -2.66 4.26
N GLN A 164 20.44 -2.54 5.56
CA GLN A 164 20.06 -3.51 6.58
C GLN A 164 18.54 -3.61 6.78
N TYR A 165 17.83 -2.49 6.69
CA TYR A 165 16.38 -2.42 6.98
C TYR A 165 15.55 -2.23 5.71
N GLY A 166 16.10 -1.53 4.70
CA GLY A 166 15.49 -1.40 3.38
C GLY A 166 14.22 -0.54 3.33
N VAL A 167 13.98 0.34 4.31
CA VAL A 167 12.80 1.22 4.33
C VAL A 167 13.12 2.51 3.59
N ASN A 168 12.29 2.92 2.64
CA ASN A 168 12.48 4.19 1.92
C ASN A 168 11.24 5.10 1.97
N SER A 169 10.30 4.83 2.87
CA SER A 169 9.02 5.53 2.95
C SER A 169 8.50 5.58 4.38
N PHE A 170 8.03 6.76 4.78
CA PHE A 170 7.61 7.05 6.15
C PHE A 170 6.21 7.66 6.18
N LYS A 171 5.36 7.23 7.12
CA LYS A 171 3.94 7.62 7.20
C LYS A 171 3.67 8.57 8.36
N MET A 172 3.11 9.73 8.06
CA MET A 172 2.69 10.74 9.04
C MET A 172 1.17 10.90 9.02
N PHE A 173 0.62 11.45 10.11
CA PHE A 173 -0.82 11.64 10.30
C PHE A 173 -1.13 13.07 10.69
N MET A 174 -2.09 13.68 9.98
CA MET A 174 -2.69 14.97 10.34
C MET A 174 -4.00 14.80 11.14
N ALA A 175 -4.46 13.55 11.26
CA ALA A 175 -5.65 13.14 12.00
C ALA A 175 -5.29 12.29 13.22
N TYR A 176 -6.31 11.72 13.88
CA TYR A 176 -6.16 10.92 15.11
C TYR A 176 -5.54 11.72 16.27
N ARG A 177 -6.18 12.86 16.60
CA ARG A 177 -5.78 13.74 17.70
C ARG A 177 -5.54 12.93 18.99
N ASN A 178 -4.44 13.24 19.69
CA ASN A 178 -3.95 12.59 20.90
C ASN A 178 -3.34 11.19 20.73
N THR A 179 -3.24 10.66 19.51
CA THR A 179 -2.58 9.37 19.24
C THR A 179 -1.41 9.55 18.27
N TRP A 180 -1.68 9.63 16.97
CA TRP A 180 -0.64 9.72 15.93
C TRP A 180 -0.50 11.09 15.27
N MET A 181 -1.43 12.02 15.56
CA MET A 181 -1.42 13.36 14.96
C MET A 181 -0.12 14.11 15.27
N LEU A 182 0.59 14.53 14.22
CA LEU A 182 1.64 15.54 14.31
C LEU A 182 1.04 16.94 14.12
N ASP A 183 1.61 17.92 14.81
CA ASP A 183 1.36 19.32 14.45
C ASP A 183 2.18 19.71 13.20
N ASP A 184 1.96 20.92 12.68
CA ASP A 184 2.62 21.36 11.45
C ASP A 184 4.15 21.48 11.60
N TYR A 185 4.65 21.77 12.81
CA TYR A 185 6.08 21.88 13.05
C TYR A 185 6.74 20.50 12.99
N ASP A 186 6.20 19.54 13.74
CA ASP A 186 6.69 18.16 13.76
C ASP A 186 6.55 17.48 12.39
N LEU A 187 5.44 17.75 11.68
CA LEU A 187 5.22 17.27 10.32
C LEU A 187 6.26 17.86 9.34
N TYR A 188 6.57 19.16 9.45
CA TYR A 188 7.62 19.78 8.65
C TYR A 188 8.98 19.12 8.90
N CYS A 189 9.38 18.95 10.16
CA CYS A 189 10.65 18.32 10.50
C CYS A 189 10.76 16.86 10.01
N ALA A 190 9.67 16.09 10.09
CA ALA A 190 9.62 14.73 9.57
C ALA A 190 9.76 14.69 8.04
N ILE A 191 9.06 15.57 7.32
CA ILE A 191 9.13 15.67 5.85
C ILE A 191 10.50 16.18 5.37
N GLU A 192 11.09 17.14 6.08
CA GLU A 192 12.44 17.65 5.82
C GLU A 192 13.48 16.54 6.00
N THR A 193 13.34 15.74 7.06
CA THR A 193 14.18 14.55 7.28
C THR A 193 14.01 13.54 6.14
N CYS A 194 12.79 13.30 5.65
CA CYS A 194 12.59 12.43 4.49
C CYS A 194 13.32 12.95 3.25
N ALA A 195 13.32 14.27 3.01
CA ALA A 195 14.06 14.88 1.91
C ALA A 195 15.58 14.67 2.02
N GLU A 196 16.15 14.87 3.22
CA GLU A 196 17.57 14.61 3.50
C GLU A 196 17.96 13.15 3.19
N LEU A 197 17.06 12.21 3.51
CA LEU A 197 17.28 10.78 3.36
C LEU A 197 16.91 10.23 1.98
N LYS A 198 16.34 11.06 1.10
CA LYS A 198 15.73 10.62 -0.16
C LYS A 198 14.65 9.52 0.06
N ALA A 199 13.96 9.60 1.18
CA ALA A 199 12.81 8.77 1.49
C ALA A 199 11.51 9.48 1.07
N LEU A 200 10.46 8.71 0.81
CA LEU A 200 9.15 9.21 0.41
C LEU A 200 8.27 9.46 1.65
N PRO A 201 7.95 10.72 1.99
CA PRO A 201 6.97 10.99 3.03
C PRO A 201 5.56 10.70 2.51
N GLN A 202 4.81 9.92 3.29
CA GLN A 202 3.41 9.60 3.10
C GLN A 202 2.57 10.31 4.16
N VAL A 203 1.41 10.86 3.79
CA VAL A 203 0.57 11.62 4.74
C VAL A 203 -0.88 11.16 4.70
N HIS A 204 -1.41 10.74 5.85
CA HIS A 204 -2.86 10.68 6.09
C HIS A 204 -3.36 12.11 6.32
N ALA A 205 -4.06 12.65 5.33
CA ALA A 205 -4.41 14.06 5.26
C ALA A 205 -5.90 14.32 5.56
N GLU A 206 -6.25 14.37 6.86
CA GLU A 206 -7.51 14.97 7.33
C GLU A 206 -7.21 15.93 8.48
N ASN A 207 -7.98 17.01 8.66
CA ASN A 207 -7.79 17.93 9.78
C ASN A 207 -8.28 17.34 11.12
N GLY A 208 -7.36 16.77 11.91
CA GLY A 208 -7.68 16.09 13.17
C GLY A 208 -8.35 16.95 14.24
N HIS A 209 -8.13 18.28 14.23
CA HIS A 209 -8.78 19.18 15.18
C HIS A 209 -10.26 19.39 14.84
N ILE A 210 -10.58 19.57 13.56
CA ILE A 210 -11.97 19.71 13.10
C ILE A 210 -12.73 18.40 13.34
N ILE A 211 -12.11 17.25 13.01
CA ILE A 211 -12.71 15.93 13.26
C ILE A 211 -13.08 15.75 14.73
N ALA A 212 -12.15 16.06 15.64
CA ALA A 212 -12.39 15.95 17.07
C ALA A 212 -13.57 16.83 17.50
N ARG A 213 -13.59 18.10 17.08
CA ARG A 213 -14.64 19.04 17.45
C ARG A 213 -16.01 18.66 16.88
N ASN A 214 -16.06 18.18 15.65
CA ASN A 214 -17.30 17.74 15.02
C ASN A 214 -17.83 16.46 15.66
N THR A 215 -16.94 15.52 16.01
CA THR A 215 -17.30 14.29 16.73
C THR A 215 -17.95 14.60 18.08
N GLU A 216 -17.36 15.52 18.88
CA GLU A 216 -17.97 15.98 20.14
C GLU A 216 -19.38 16.56 19.94
N LYS A 217 -19.56 17.43 18.93
CA LYS A 217 -20.85 18.06 18.63
C LYS A 217 -21.91 17.02 18.23
N LEU A 218 -21.55 16.09 17.35
CA LEU A 218 -22.46 15.05 16.85
C LEU A 218 -22.90 14.11 17.97
N LEU A 219 -21.96 13.66 18.81
CA LEU A 219 -22.28 12.82 19.97
C LEU A 219 -23.16 13.57 20.98
N ALA A 220 -22.87 14.85 21.27
CA ALA A 220 -23.70 15.67 22.16
C ALA A 220 -25.12 15.89 21.60
N ALA A 221 -25.29 15.88 20.27
CA ALA A 221 -26.58 15.93 19.60
C ALA A 221 -27.27 14.56 19.46
N GLY A 222 -26.69 13.48 20.00
CA GLY A 222 -27.25 12.12 19.95
C GLY A 222 -26.98 11.35 18.66
N VAL A 223 -26.16 11.89 17.75
CA VAL A 223 -25.76 11.20 16.51
C VAL A 223 -24.67 10.17 16.83
N THR A 224 -25.09 8.93 17.07
CA THR A 224 -24.22 7.83 17.55
C THR A 224 -24.11 6.65 16.56
N ARG A 225 -24.80 6.75 15.42
CA ARG A 225 -24.80 5.73 14.36
C ARG A 225 -23.69 6.01 13.31
N PRO A 226 -23.36 5.06 12.43
CA PRO A 226 -22.22 5.17 11.50
C PRO A 226 -22.27 6.38 10.56
N GLU A 227 -23.44 6.93 10.24
CA GLU A 227 -23.54 8.19 9.48
C GLU A 227 -22.86 9.37 10.19
N GLY A 228 -22.81 9.36 11.53
CA GLY A 228 -22.07 10.35 12.31
C GLY A 228 -20.57 10.34 12.03
N HIS A 229 -20.01 9.18 11.63
CA HIS A 229 -18.59 9.09 11.26
C HIS A 229 -18.30 9.85 9.97
N GLN A 230 -19.16 9.74 8.95
CA GLN A 230 -19.00 10.51 7.71
C GLN A 230 -19.21 12.01 7.95
N LEU A 231 -20.26 12.36 8.70
CA LEU A 231 -20.62 13.75 9.02
C LEU A 231 -19.56 14.48 9.86
N SER A 232 -18.74 13.77 10.63
CA SER A 232 -17.70 14.41 11.45
C SER A 232 -16.52 14.93 10.63
N ARG A 233 -16.40 14.47 9.38
CA ARG A 233 -15.20 14.63 8.54
C ARG A 233 -15.55 14.73 7.04
N ASP A 234 -16.41 15.68 6.71
CA ASP A 234 -16.78 15.99 5.33
C ASP A 234 -15.55 16.25 4.43
N GLU A 235 -15.72 16.19 3.11
CA GLU A 235 -14.58 16.17 2.16
C GLU A 235 -13.69 17.43 2.22
N GLU A 236 -14.19 18.55 2.72
CA GLU A 236 -13.38 19.76 2.95
C GLU A 236 -12.30 19.56 4.02
N VAL A 237 -12.56 18.69 5.01
CA VAL A 237 -11.60 18.34 6.08
C VAL A 237 -10.40 17.58 5.51
N GLU A 238 -10.62 16.75 4.49
CA GLU A 238 -9.56 16.06 3.75
C GLU A 238 -8.84 17.03 2.82
N SER A 239 -9.60 17.79 2.01
CA SER A 239 -9.02 18.72 1.02
C SER A 239 -8.15 19.82 1.64
N GLU A 240 -8.52 20.36 2.81
CA GLU A 240 -7.70 21.33 3.53
C GLU A 240 -6.35 20.72 3.92
N ALA A 241 -6.38 19.53 4.52
CA ALA A 241 -5.18 18.86 4.99
C ALA A 241 -4.28 18.42 3.83
N VAL A 242 -4.83 17.99 2.70
CA VAL A 242 -4.07 17.72 1.47
C VAL A 242 -3.33 18.97 1.01
N ASN A 243 -4.02 20.10 0.91
CA ASN A 243 -3.40 21.37 0.54
C ASN A 243 -2.28 21.77 1.53
N ARG A 244 -2.54 21.66 2.84
CA ARG A 244 -1.56 21.99 3.88
C ARG A 244 -0.33 21.08 3.84
N ALA A 245 -0.50 19.77 3.70
CA ALA A 245 0.60 18.82 3.53
C ALA A 245 1.44 19.15 2.29
N CYS A 246 0.80 19.47 1.17
CA CYS A 246 1.48 19.91 -0.04
C CYS A 246 2.31 21.18 0.20
N VAL A 247 1.75 22.21 0.85
CA VAL A 247 2.50 23.45 1.15
C VAL A 247 3.74 23.15 2.00
N ILE A 248 3.59 22.34 3.05
CA ILE A 248 4.69 21.93 3.93
C ILE A 248 5.78 21.19 3.14
N ALA A 249 5.41 20.20 2.32
CA ALA A 249 6.37 19.45 1.51
C ALA A 249 7.10 20.32 0.48
N ASN A 250 6.43 21.33 -0.10
CA ASN A 250 7.06 22.26 -1.02
C ASN A 250 8.12 23.14 -0.32
N GLN A 251 7.85 23.56 0.93
CA GLN A 251 8.81 24.32 1.72
C GLN A 251 10.02 23.46 2.10
N ALA A 252 9.79 22.19 2.45
CA ALA A 252 10.84 21.22 2.75
C ALA A 252 11.58 20.69 1.49
N ASN A 253 11.18 21.12 0.29
CA ASN A 253 11.71 20.62 -1.00
C ASN A 253 11.72 19.08 -1.07
N SER A 254 10.62 18.46 -0.63
CA SER A 254 10.45 17.01 -0.54
C SER A 254 9.38 16.54 -1.53
N PRO A 255 9.52 15.35 -2.17
CA PRO A 255 8.37 14.71 -2.79
C PRO A 255 7.29 14.42 -1.73
N LEU A 256 6.06 14.14 -2.14
CA LEU A 256 4.99 13.83 -1.20
C LEU A 256 4.07 12.75 -1.76
N TYR A 257 3.59 11.85 -0.91
CA TYR A 257 2.60 10.85 -1.26
C TYR A 257 1.38 10.98 -0.35
N ILE A 258 0.26 11.45 -0.89
CA ILE A 258 -1.01 11.50 -0.16
C ILE A 258 -1.67 10.14 -0.28
N VAL A 259 -1.77 9.43 0.84
CA VAL A 259 -2.41 8.11 0.90
C VAL A 259 -3.94 8.22 0.87
N HIS A 260 -4.62 7.14 0.47
CA HIS A 260 -6.08 6.93 0.56
C HIS A 260 -6.92 8.21 0.35
N MET A 261 -6.74 8.87 -0.79
CA MET A 261 -7.59 9.98 -1.21
C MET A 261 -8.99 9.45 -1.48
N MET A 262 -9.98 10.00 -0.79
CA MET A 262 -11.35 9.51 -0.83
C MET A 262 -12.32 10.48 -1.53
N SER A 263 -11.89 11.72 -1.84
CA SER A 263 -12.78 12.77 -2.34
C SER A 263 -12.30 13.52 -3.58
N LYS A 264 -13.27 14.08 -4.30
CA LYS A 264 -13.04 14.95 -5.45
C LYS A 264 -12.34 16.24 -5.04
N SER A 265 -12.70 16.80 -3.89
CA SER A 265 -12.06 18.03 -3.38
C SER A 265 -10.58 17.79 -3.08
N ALA A 266 -10.22 16.67 -2.45
CA ALA A 266 -8.83 16.28 -2.22
C ALA A 266 -8.05 16.08 -3.54
N VAL A 267 -8.65 15.41 -4.54
CA VAL A 267 -8.04 15.26 -5.88
C VAL A 267 -7.75 16.63 -6.51
N ARG A 268 -8.71 17.55 -6.49
CA ARG A 268 -8.51 18.92 -7.01
C ARG A 268 -7.40 19.66 -6.26
N ALA A 269 -7.35 19.53 -4.93
CA ALA A 269 -6.29 20.13 -4.14
C ALA A 269 -4.91 19.60 -4.53
N LEU A 270 -4.76 18.28 -4.71
CA LEU A 270 -3.51 17.67 -5.17
C LEU A 270 -3.14 18.12 -6.60
N GLN A 271 -4.10 18.13 -7.54
CA GLN A 271 -3.87 18.60 -8.92
C GLN A 271 -3.39 20.07 -8.94
N LEU A 272 -4.00 20.94 -8.13
CA LEU A 272 -3.56 22.33 -8.00
C LEU A 272 -2.15 22.43 -7.42
N ALA A 273 -1.78 21.55 -6.48
CA ALA A 273 -0.44 21.48 -5.93
C ALA A 273 0.57 21.00 -6.99
N ARG A 274 0.27 19.94 -7.76
CA ARG A 274 1.15 19.39 -8.81
C ARG A 274 1.68 20.48 -9.76
N ASN A 275 0.85 21.44 -10.12
CA ASN A 275 1.23 22.55 -11.02
C ASN A 275 2.22 23.57 -10.42
N LYS A 276 2.44 23.55 -9.10
CA LYS A 276 3.24 24.56 -8.37
C LYS A 276 4.39 23.97 -7.56
N GLN A 277 4.43 22.65 -7.41
CA GLN A 277 5.41 21.95 -6.58
C GLN A 277 6.78 21.87 -7.25
N LYS A 278 7.84 21.98 -6.44
CA LYS A 278 9.22 21.78 -6.91
C LYS A 278 9.59 20.31 -7.07
N GLN A 279 8.96 19.45 -6.26
CA GLN A 279 9.15 18.00 -6.27
C GLN A 279 7.84 17.28 -6.62
N PRO A 280 7.89 16.04 -7.11
CA PRO A 280 6.69 15.28 -7.43
C PRO A 280 5.76 15.09 -6.22
N VAL A 281 4.45 15.27 -6.44
CA VAL A 281 3.41 14.91 -5.47
C VAL A 281 2.46 13.87 -6.05
N TYR A 282 2.33 12.77 -5.33
CA TYR A 282 1.57 11.58 -5.70
C TYR A 282 0.30 11.49 -4.87
N GLY A 283 -0.72 10.87 -5.44
CA GLY A 283 -1.98 10.57 -4.79
C GLY A 283 -2.30 9.10 -4.96
N GLU A 284 -2.72 8.46 -3.89
CA GLU A 284 -3.22 7.09 -3.86
C GLU A 284 -4.71 7.12 -3.57
N THR A 285 -5.49 6.21 -4.14
CA THR A 285 -6.86 5.96 -3.70
C THR A 285 -7.05 4.47 -3.39
N LEU A 286 -8.16 4.13 -2.75
CA LEU A 286 -8.46 2.77 -2.33
C LEU A 286 -9.44 2.08 -3.29
N ALA A 287 -9.35 0.76 -3.39
CA ALA A 287 -10.34 -0.07 -4.08
C ALA A 287 -11.78 0.21 -3.59
N ALA A 288 -11.96 0.51 -2.31
CA ALA A 288 -13.24 0.88 -1.73
C ALA A 288 -13.81 2.18 -2.35
N THR A 289 -12.97 3.19 -2.60
CA THR A 289 -13.40 4.49 -3.15
C THR A 289 -13.85 4.39 -4.60
N VAL A 290 -13.18 3.55 -5.39
CA VAL A 290 -13.53 3.32 -6.80
C VAL A 290 -14.66 2.31 -6.98
N GLY A 291 -14.85 1.43 -6.00
CA GLY A 291 -15.85 0.35 -6.06
C GLY A 291 -17.20 0.67 -5.41
N THR A 292 -17.27 1.65 -4.50
CA THR A 292 -18.49 1.98 -3.77
C THR A 292 -18.49 3.42 -3.22
N ASP A 293 -19.57 3.84 -2.55
CA ASP A 293 -19.78 5.19 -2.02
C ASP A 293 -20.30 5.21 -0.57
N GLY A 294 -20.41 6.42 -0.02
CA GLY A 294 -20.80 6.68 1.37
C GLY A 294 -22.30 6.58 1.64
N THR A 295 -23.14 6.29 0.64
CA THR A 295 -24.59 6.11 0.88
C THR A 295 -24.87 4.94 1.82
N HIS A 296 -23.95 3.98 1.90
CA HIS A 296 -24.00 2.84 2.82
C HIS A 296 -24.02 3.23 4.31
N TYR A 297 -23.51 4.39 4.70
CA TYR A 297 -23.54 4.82 6.10
C TYR A 297 -24.95 5.06 6.64
N ARG A 298 -25.91 5.36 5.75
CA ARG A 298 -27.32 5.58 6.12
C ARG A 298 -28.17 4.31 6.04
N ASN A 299 -27.55 3.15 5.84
CA ASN A 299 -28.27 1.89 5.80
C ASN A 299 -28.99 1.62 7.14
N SER A 300 -30.23 1.15 7.07
CA SER A 300 -31.05 0.83 8.25
C SER A 300 -30.41 -0.28 9.10
N CYS A 301 -29.76 -1.26 8.46
CA CYS A 301 -28.97 -2.29 9.10
C CYS A 301 -27.66 -1.68 9.64
N PHE A 302 -27.55 -1.61 10.98
CA PHE A 302 -26.35 -1.09 11.65
C PHE A 302 -25.08 -1.84 11.23
N ARG A 303 -25.13 -3.18 11.12
CA ARG A 303 -23.98 -4.00 10.72
C ARG A 303 -23.50 -3.66 9.32
N HIS A 304 -24.42 -3.40 8.38
CA HIS A 304 -24.07 -2.96 7.03
C HIS A 304 -23.38 -1.59 7.09
N ALA A 305 -24.00 -0.61 7.73
CA ALA A 305 -23.46 0.74 7.80
C ALA A 305 -22.09 0.78 8.50
N ALA A 306 -21.93 0.05 9.61
CA ALA A 306 -20.68 -0.04 10.37
C ALA A 306 -19.56 -0.74 9.60
N ALA A 307 -19.88 -1.71 8.73
CA ALA A 307 -18.88 -2.41 7.91
C ALA A 307 -18.20 -1.53 6.86
N HIS A 308 -18.75 -0.34 6.58
CA HIS A 308 -18.19 0.63 5.63
C HIS A 308 -17.39 1.74 6.33
N VAL A 309 -17.23 1.70 7.66
CA VAL A 309 -16.53 2.75 8.42
C VAL A 309 -15.02 2.62 8.20
N LEU A 310 -14.42 3.63 7.57
CA LEU A 310 -12.98 3.83 7.40
C LEU A 310 -12.65 5.33 7.36
N SER A 311 -11.37 5.69 7.45
CA SER A 311 -10.92 7.08 7.55
C SER A 311 -9.82 7.37 6.50
N PRO A 312 -9.99 8.35 5.60
CA PRO A 312 -11.20 9.18 5.40
C PRO A 312 -12.42 8.33 4.99
N PRO A 313 -13.66 8.80 5.20
CA PRO A 313 -14.85 8.01 4.90
C PRO A 313 -15.13 7.98 3.40
N LEU A 314 -15.86 6.96 2.95
CA LEU A 314 -16.47 6.98 1.63
C LEU A 314 -17.37 8.21 1.49
N ARG A 315 -17.39 8.82 0.31
CA ARG A 315 -18.14 10.07 0.10
C ARG A 315 -19.57 9.77 -0.32
N PRO A 316 -20.58 10.45 0.25
CA PRO A 316 -21.99 10.18 -0.05
C PRO A 316 -22.42 10.64 -1.44
N ASP A 317 -21.60 11.43 -2.15
CA ASP A 317 -21.81 11.74 -3.56
C ASP A 317 -21.50 10.50 -4.41
N PRO A 318 -22.52 9.87 -5.04
CA PRO A 318 -22.36 8.62 -5.79
C PRO A 318 -21.57 8.78 -7.09
N SER A 319 -21.24 10.02 -7.50
CA SER A 319 -20.35 10.27 -8.63
C SER A 319 -18.88 10.38 -8.22
N THR A 320 -18.56 10.20 -6.93
CA THR A 320 -17.17 10.15 -6.44
C THR A 320 -16.37 8.99 -7.04
N PRO A 321 -16.87 7.74 -7.07
CA PRO A 321 -16.11 6.61 -7.61
C PRO A 321 -15.66 6.84 -9.05
N GLN A 322 -16.58 7.34 -9.91
CA GLN A 322 -16.26 7.66 -11.29
C GLN A 322 -15.19 8.75 -11.39
N ALA A 323 -15.29 9.83 -10.62
CA ALA A 323 -14.30 10.90 -10.63
C ALA A 323 -12.92 10.42 -10.15
N MET A 324 -12.86 9.47 -9.22
CA MET A 324 -11.59 8.87 -8.78
C MET A 324 -10.97 8.00 -9.88
N VAL A 325 -11.78 7.25 -10.64
CA VAL A 325 -11.32 6.47 -11.79
C VAL A 325 -10.81 7.40 -12.91
N GLU A 326 -11.52 8.49 -13.18
CA GLU A 326 -11.08 9.51 -14.15
C GLU A 326 -9.73 10.11 -13.73
N ALA A 327 -9.55 10.44 -12.45
CA ALA A 327 -8.28 10.96 -11.92
C ALA A 327 -7.13 9.95 -11.92
N LEU A 328 -7.41 8.64 -11.90
CA LEU A 328 -6.40 7.59 -12.06
C LEU A 328 -5.95 7.43 -13.51
N ALA A 329 -6.77 7.85 -14.48
CA ALA A 329 -6.48 7.77 -15.90
C ALA A 329 -5.71 8.99 -16.44
N GLU A 330 -5.65 10.08 -15.67
CA GLU A 330 -4.91 11.32 -15.96
C GLU A 330 -3.43 11.25 -15.55
#